data_AF-A0A7S1XZI6-F1
#
_entry.id   AF-A0A7S1XZI6-F1
#
_cell.length_a   1.000
_cell.length_b   1.000
_cell.length_c   1.000
_cell.angle_alpha   90.00
_cell.angle_beta   90.00
_cell.angle_gamma   90.00
#
_symmetry.space_group_name_H-M   'P 1'
#
loop_
_entity.id
_entity.type
_entity.pdbx_description
1 polymer ?
#
loop_
_entity_poly.entity_id
_entity_poly.type
_entity_poly.pdbx_seq_one_letter_code
_entity_poly.pdbx_strand_id
1 'polypeptide(L)'
;MLAQLMRDMQDPEIMREAQKMMQSPEFQEQMKQMAEHPHFKQAMKQTKDLMADPEKVKAVEEKMKVAVADGEKQLDAFKKAQKEVEDEKATKEGEKDEDKKDEKKPAATDDVDDLDIPNLNLS
;
A
#
# COMPACT_ATOMS: atom_id res chain seq x y z
N MET A 1 -4.87 2.78 2.63
CA MET A 1 -4.76 1.30 2.52
C MET A 1 -3.32 0.81 2.70
N LEU A 2 -2.30 1.40 2.07
CA LEU A 2 -0.90 0.96 2.20
C LEU A 2 -0.29 1.10 3.62
N ALA A 3 -0.65 2.16 4.36
CA ALA A 3 -0.19 2.37 5.74
C ALA A 3 -0.77 1.34 6.73
N GLN A 4 -2.00 0.87 6.49
CA GLN A 4 -2.64 -0.21 7.24
C GLN A 4 -1.90 -1.53 6.96
N LEU A 5 -1.67 -1.84 5.69
CA LEU A 5 -0.92 -3.04 5.27
C LEU A 5 0.50 -3.09 5.84
N MET A 6 1.19 -1.94 5.91
CA MET A 6 2.52 -1.88 6.54
C MET A 6 2.48 -2.12 8.05
N ARG A 7 1.38 -1.77 8.71
CA ARG A 7 1.18 -2.03 10.14
C ARG A 7 0.81 -3.50 10.37
N ASP A 8 -0.03 -4.07 9.51
CA ASP A 8 -0.41 -5.48 9.57
C ASP A 8 0.80 -6.39 9.27
N MET A 9 1.68 -6.00 8.34
CA MET A 9 2.94 -6.72 8.09
C MET A 9 3.94 -6.63 9.24
N GLN A 10 3.82 -5.69 10.17
CA GLN A 10 4.65 -5.65 11.39
C GLN A 10 4.13 -6.61 12.47
N ASP A 11 2.91 -7.13 12.31
CA ASP A 11 2.32 -8.06 13.25
C ASP A 11 2.87 -9.49 13.01
N PRO A 12 3.55 -10.11 13.98
CA PRO A 12 4.20 -11.41 13.79
C PRO A 12 3.21 -12.54 13.46
N GLU A 13 1.95 -12.41 13.88
CA GLU A 13 0.89 -13.38 13.55
C GLU A 13 0.50 -13.29 12.07
N ILE A 14 0.34 -12.08 11.53
CA ILE A 14 0.07 -11.85 10.10
C ILE A 14 1.27 -12.29 9.26
N MET A 15 2.50 -12.04 9.71
CA MET A 15 3.69 -12.57 9.02
C MET A 15 3.71 -14.10 8.96
N ARG A 16 3.33 -14.79 10.04
CA ARG A 16 3.23 -16.26 10.04
C ARG A 16 2.16 -16.76 9.09
N GLU A 17 1.01 -16.12 9.08
CA GLU A 17 -0.08 -16.47 8.19
C GLU A 17 0.31 -16.23 6.72
N ALA A 18 0.93 -15.09 6.43
CA ALA A 18 1.49 -14.78 5.12
C ALA A 18 2.58 -15.80 4.73
N GLN A 19 3.47 -16.20 5.64
CA GLN A 19 4.44 -17.26 5.40
C GLN A 19 3.76 -18.60 5.08
N LYS A 20 2.69 -18.94 5.80
CA LYS A 20 1.93 -20.16 5.56
C LYS A 20 1.24 -20.13 4.19
N MET A 21 0.68 -18.98 3.80
CA MET A 21 0.14 -18.77 2.45
C MET A 21 1.23 -18.84 1.38
N MET A 22 2.41 -18.26 1.62
CA MET A 22 3.55 -18.36 0.70
C MET A 22 4.08 -19.78 0.55
N GLN A 23 3.97 -20.60 1.60
CA GLN A 23 4.33 -22.01 1.56
C GLN A 23 3.22 -22.89 0.96
N SER A 24 2.04 -22.35 0.71
CA SER A 24 0.95 -23.12 0.09
C SER A 24 1.34 -23.54 -1.34
N PRO A 25 0.92 -24.74 -1.77
CA PRO A 25 1.23 -25.24 -3.11
C PRO A 25 0.61 -24.35 -4.21
N GLU A 26 -0.58 -23.80 -3.97
CA GLU A 26 -1.23 -22.89 -4.92
C GLU A 26 -0.41 -21.61 -5.13
N PHE A 27 0.09 -21.02 -4.04
CA PHE A 27 0.96 -19.85 -4.15
C PHE A 27 2.28 -20.21 -4.85
N GLN A 28 2.87 -21.38 -4.55
CA GLN A 28 4.09 -21.83 -5.22
C GLN A 28 3.89 -22.07 -6.72
N GLU A 29 2.75 -22.60 -7.14
CA GLU A 29 2.40 -22.77 -8.54
C GLU A 29 2.23 -21.41 -9.24
N GLN A 30 1.50 -20.48 -8.62
CA GLN A 30 1.38 -19.12 -9.14
C GLN A 30 2.74 -18.41 -9.22
N MET A 31 3.59 -18.56 -8.20
CA MET A 31 4.96 -18.05 -8.20
C MET A 31 5.79 -18.66 -9.32
N LYS A 32 5.67 -19.97 -9.57
CA LYS A 32 6.35 -20.63 -10.69
C LYS A 32 5.87 -20.10 -12.04
N GLN A 33 4.56 -19.97 -12.24
CA GLN A 33 4.00 -19.42 -13.48
C GLN A 33 4.46 -17.99 -13.71
N MET A 34 4.45 -17.16 -12.66
CA MET A 34 4.98 -15.81 -12.71
C MET A 34 6.49 -15.80 -12.98
N ALA A 35 7.23 -16.73 -12.37
CA ALA A 35 8.66 -16.90 -12.58
C ALA A 35 9.02 -17.38 -13.98
N GLU A 36 8.08 -18.02 -14.67
CA GLU A 36 8.24 -18.43 -16.06
C GLU A 36 8.05 -17.27 -17.03
N HIS A 37 7.38 -16.20 -16.60
CA HIS A 37 7.13 -15.02 -17.42
C HIS A 37 8.45 -14.36 -17.86
N PRO A 38 8.60 -13.98 -19.14
CA PRO A 38 9.87 -13.46 -19.68
C PRO A 38 10.36 -12.21 -18.95
N HIS A 39 9.44 -11.30 -18.60
CA HIS A 39 9.79 -10.11 -17.81
C HIS A 39 10.32 -10.45 -16.42
N PHE A 40 9.73 -11.45 -15.76
CA PHE A 40 10.21 -11.87 -14.45
C PHE A 40 11.59 -12.52 -14.55
N LYS A 41 11.81 -13.42 -15.52
CA LYS A 41 13.13 -14.03 -15.77
C LYS A 41 14.20 -12.98 -16.04
N GLN A 42 13.89 -11.97 -16.85
CA GLN A 42 14.81 -10.89 -17.15
C GLN A 42 15.13 -10.06 -15.90
N ALA A 43 14.11 -9.68 -15.13
CA ALA A 43 14.29 -8.97 -13.87
C ALA A 43 15.13 -9.78 -12.87
N MET A 44 14.84 -11.09 -12.73
CA MET A 44 15.59 -11.96 -11.83
C MET A 44 17.05 -12.09 -12.24
N LYS A 45 17.31 -12.17 -13.55
CA LYS A 45 18.68 -12.19 -14.08
C LYS A 45 19.40 -10.87 -13.78
N GLN A 46 18.77 -9.73 -14.04
CA GLN A 46 19.33 -8.41 -13.71
C GLN A 46 19.61 -8.26 -12.22
N THR A 47 18.67 -8.68 -11.35
CA THR A 47 18.87 -8.69 -9.91
C THR A 47 20.01 -9.61 -9.49
N LYS A 48 20.13 -10.79 -10.11
CA LYS A 48 21.22 -11.72 -9.84
C LYS A 48 22.58 -11.17 -10.27
N ASP A 49 22.67 -10.55 -11.44
CA ASP A 49 23.87 -9.84 -11.90
C ASP A 49 24.22 -8.68 -10.97
N LEU A 50 23.21 -7.96 -10.47
CA LEU A 50 23.41 -6.85 -9.55
C LEU A 50 23.85 -7.33 -8.16
N MET A 51 23.32 -8.46 -7.67
CA MET A 51 23.73 -9.09 -6.39
C MET A 51 25.06 -9.82 -6.47
N ALA A 52 25.45 -10.32 -7.64
CA ALA A 52 26.76 -10.93 -7.86
C ALA A 52 27.90 -9.91 -7.77
N ASP A 53 27.60 -8.62 -7.99
CA ASP A 53 28.56 -7.52 -7.94
C ASP A 53 28.41 -6.74 -6.62
N PRO A 54 29.25 -7.01 -5.60
CA PRO A 54 29.12 -6.35 -4.29
C PRO A 54 29.29 -4.83 -4.36
N GLU A 55 30.02 -4.30 -5.35
CA GLU A 55 30.12 -2.86 -5.59
C GLU A 55 28.81 -2.25 -6.09
N LYS A 56 28.09 -2.95 -6.99
CA LYS A 56 26.78 -2.48 -7.47
C LYS A 56 25.72 -2.58 -6.38
N VAL A 57 25.76 -3.64 -5.56
CA VAL A 57 24.90 -3.75 -4.38
C VAL A 57 25.09 -2.54 -3.47
N LYS A 58 26.34 -2.23 -3.09
CA LYS A 58 26.63 -1.07 -2.25
C LYS A 58 26.15 0.25 -2.87
N ALA A 59 26.38 0.45 -4.15
CA ALA A 59 25.91 1.65 -4.86
C ALA A 59 24.39 1.78 -4.85
N VAL A 60 23.66 0.65 -4.96
CA VAL A 60 22.20 0.63 -4.87
C VAL A 60 21.73 0.83 -3.43
N GLU A 61 22.34 0.19 -2.44
CA GLU A 61 22.04 0.38 -1.02
C GLU A 61 22.25 1.83 -0.59
N GLU A 62 23.33 2.46 -1.04
CA GLU A 62 23.63 3.86 -0.71
C GLU A 62 22.59 4.79 -1.33
N LYS A 63 22.25 4.60 -2.62
CA LYS A 63 21.17 5.34 -3.27
C LYS A 63 19.83 5.14 -2.57
N MET A 64 19.55 3.92 -2.12
CA MET A 64 18.32 3.59 -1.41
C MET A 64 18.29 4.27 -0.04
N LYS A 65 19.39 4.28 0.70
CA LYS A 65 19.51 5.03 1.97
C LYS A 65 19.29 6.52 1.78
N VAL A 66 19.90 7.12 0.76
CA VAL A 66 19.72 8.55 0.47
C VAL A 66 18.27 8.84 0.12
N ALA A 67 17.66 8.04 -0.75
CA ALA A 67 16.26 8.21 -1.14
C ALA A 67 15.29 8.04 0.05
N VAL A 68 15.57 7.08 0.95
CA VAL A 68 14.77 6.87 2.16
C VAL A 68 14.93 8.06 3.11
N ALA A 69 16.16 8.52 3.37
CA ALA A 69 16.41 9.66 4.25
C ALA A 69 15.78 10.96 3.73
N ASP A 70 15.83 11.20 2.42
CA ASP A 70 15.17 12.35 1.80
C ASP A 70 13.65 12.21 1.81
N GLY A 71 13.14 10.99 1.59
CA GLY A 71 11.72 10.67 1.74
C GLY A 71 11.21 10.93 3.15
N GLU A 72 11.95 10.51 4.18
CA GLU A 72 11.60 10.77 5.59
C GLU A 72 11.53 12.27 5.90
N LYS A 73 12.53 13.05 5.45
CA LYS A 73 12.51 14.52 5.62
C LYS A 73 11.30 15.17 4.97
N GLN A 74 10.94 14.76 3.75
CA GLN A 74 9.76 15.28 3.06
C GLN A 74 8.48 14.89 3.79
N LEU A 75 8.43 13.68 4.34
CA LEU A 75 7.26 13.15 5.04
C LEU A 75 7.07 13.84 6.40
N ASP A 76 8.15 14.17 7.12
CA ASP A 76 8.10 15.00 8.32
C ASP A 76 7.68 16.45 8.02
N ALA A 77 8.23 17.04 6.96
CA ALA A 77 7.82 18.37 6.52
C ALA A 77 6.32 18.40 6.13
N PHE A 78 5.85 17.37 5.43
CA PHE A 78 4.46 17.23 5.04
C PHE A 78 3.54 17.00 6.25
N LYS A 79 3.93 16.16 7.21
CA LYS A 79 3.18 15.95 8.46
C LYS A 79 3.08 17.23 9.27
N LYS A 80 4.17 18.01 9.36
CA LYS A 80 4.17 19.30 10.05
C LYS A 80 3.23 20.30 9.37
N ALA A 81 3.30 20.40 8.05
CA ALA A 81 2.40 21.26 7.27
C ALA A 81 0.93 20.82 7.39
N GLN A 82 0.64 19.51 7.38
CA GLN A 82 -0.72 19.01 7.61
C GLN A 82 -1.24 19.39 9.00
N LYS A 83 -0.41 19.23 10.04
CA LYS A 83 -0.78 19.58 11.40
C LYS A 83 -1.08 21.07 11.56
N GLU A 84 -0.26 21.94 10.93
CA GLU A 84 -0.49 23.39 10.93
C GLU A 84 -1.79 23.77 10.19
N VAL A 85 -2.15 23.06 9.12
CA VAL A 85 -3.42 23.26 8.40
C VAL A 85 -4.63 22.72 9.19
N GLU A 86 -4.46 21.63 9.94
CA GLU A 86 -5.49 21.10 10.85
C GLU A 86 -5.76 22.05 12.03
N ASP A 87 -4.72 22.59 12.66
CA ASP A 87 -4.83 23.59 13.73
C ASP A 87 -5.47 24.91 13.22
N GLU A 88 -5.21 25.31 11.97
CA GLU A 88 -5.84 26.51 11.36
C GLU A 88 -7.30 26.27 10.93
N LYS A 89 -7.69 25.02 10.60
CA LYS A 89 -9.10 24.66 10.36
C LYS A 89 -9.90 24.56 11.65
N ALA A 90 -9.33 24.00 12.72
CA ALA A 90 -9.97 23.91 14.03
C ALA A 90 -10.28 25.29 14.65
N THR A 91 -9.56 26.35 14.24
CA THR A 91 -9.82 27.73 14.69
C THR A 91 -10.85 28.49 13.84
N LYS A 92 -11.25 27.99 12.66
CA LYS A 92 -12.29 28.61 11.80
C LYS A 92 -13.68 27.94 11.87
N GLU A 93 -13.82 26.79 12.51
CA GLU A 93 -15.12 26.09 12.66
C GLU A 93 -15.83 26.37 14.00
N GLY A 94 -15.43 27.44 14.71
CA GLY A 94 -16.03 27.87 15.98
C GLY A 94 -17.24 28.81 15.88
N GLU A 95 -17.70 29.19 14.68
CA GLU A 95 -18.85 30.10 14.53
C GLU A 95 -19.74 29.65 13.36
N LYS A 96 -20.63 28.69 13.64
CA LYS A 96 -22.00 28.66 13.08
C LYS A 96 -22.87 27.67 13.83
N ASP A 97 -23.67 28.26 14.72
CA ASP A 97 -25.06 27.96 15.04
C ASP A 97 -25.53 26.50 15.14
N GLU A 98 -25.90 26.18 16.38
CA GLU A 98 -27.16 25.53 16.74
C GLU A 98 -28.24 25.68 15.65
N ASP A 99 -28.79 24.57 15.15
CA ASP A 99 -30.24 24.28 15.13
C ASP A 99 -30.51 23.09 14.18
N LYS A 100 -30.78 21.92 14.76
CA LYS A 100 -31.88 21.00 14.38
C LYS A 100 -31.64 19.60 14.94
N LYS A 101 -32.21 19.44 16.12
CA LYS A 101 -32.67 18.17 16.67
C LYS A 101 -34.03 17.87 16.03
N ASP A 102 -34.14 16.86 15.17
CA ASP A 102 -35.39 16.11 15.01
C ASP A 102 -35.20 14.75 14.29
N GLU A 103 -35.55 13.71 15.03
CA GLU A 103 -36.07 12.37 14.70
C GLU A 103 -35.89 11.74 13.29
N LYS A 104 -35.24 10.55 13.22
CA LYS A 104 -35.91 9.22 13.02
C LYS A 104 -34.93 8.06 12.76
N LYS A 105 -35.08 6.99 13.55
CA LYS A 105 -34.72 5.56 13.27
C LYS A 105 -35.55 5.01 12.07
N PRO A 106 -35.40 3.74 11.59
CA PRO A 106 -34.27 2.79 11.51
C PRO A 106 -34.17 2.01 10.15
N ALA A 107 -33.14 1.15 10.01
CA ALA A 107 -33.11 -0.17 9.32
C ALA A 107 -33.01 -0.34 7.78
N ALA A 108 -32.14 -1.31 7.40
CA ALA A 108 -32.07 -2.16 6.18
C ALA A 108 -31.76 -1.44 4.85
N THR A 109 -30.99 -1.95 3.88
CA THR A 109 -30.75 -3.30 3.29
C THR A 109 -29.32 -3.35 2.72
N ASP A 110 -28.56 -4.45 2.78
CA ASP A 110 -28.48 -5.50 1.74
C ASP A 110 -28.58 -4.97 0.30
N ASP A 111 -27.44 -4.82 -0.39
CA ASP A 111 -27.31 -4.88 -1.85
C ASP A 111 -25.85 -5.22 -2.18
N VAL A 112 -25.58 -6.53 -2.16
CA VAL A 112 -24.60 -7.16 -3.05
C VAL A 112 -25.25 -7.17 -4.45
N ASP A 113 -24.42 -7.16 -5.51
CA ASP A 113 -24.78 -7.27 -6.93
C ASP A 113 -24.98 -5.95 -7.70
N ASP A 114 -23.88 -5.43 -8.27
CA ASP A 114 -23.86 -4.96 -9.67
C ASP A 114 -22.39 -4.81 -10.17
N LEU A 115 -21.74 -5.95 -10.46
CA LEU A 115 -20.56 -6.00 -11.34
C LEU A 115 -21.03 -6.26 -12.76
N ASP A 116 -21.64 -5.26 -13.39
CA ASP A 116 -21.87 -5.23 -14.84
C ASP A 116 -20.75 -4.41 -15.51
N ILE A 117 -19.65 -5.08 -15.87
CA ILE A 117 -18.72 -4.55 -16.87
C ILE A 117 -18.78 -5.47 -18.10
N PRO A 118 -19.47 -5.05 -19.18
CA PRO A 118 -19.62 -5.86 -20.38
C PRO A 118 -18.33 -5.90 -21.22
N ASN A 119 -17.94 -7.14 -21.51
CA ASN A 119 -17.21 -7.65 -22.68
C ASN A 119 -16.77 -6.61 -23.75
N LEU A 120 -15.51 -6.18 -23.68
CA LEU A 120 -14.84 -5.49 -24.79
C LEU A 120 -14.09 -6.49 -25.66
N ASN A 121 -14.85 -7.11 -26.57
CA ASN A 121 -14.34 -7.69 -27.79
C ASN A 121 -13.90 -6.55 -28.72
N LEU A 122 -12.60 -6.25 -28.78
CA LEU A 122 -12.02 -5.50 -29.89
C LEU A 122 -11.24 -6.47 -30.77
N SER A 123 -11.85 -6.76 -31.91
CA SER A 123 -11.28 -7.48 -33.05
C SER A 123 -10.09 -6.77 -33.67
#